data_AF-S2YR32-F1
#
_entry.id   AF-S2YR32-F1
#
_cell.length_a   1.000
_cell.length_b   1.000
_cell.length_c   1.000
_cell.angle_alpha   90.00
_cell.angle_beta   90.00
_cell.angle_gamma   90.00
#
_symmetry.space_group_name_H-M   'P 1'
#
loop_
_entity.id
_entity.type
_entity.pdbx_description
1 polymer ?
#
loop_
_entity_poly.entity_id
_entity_poly.type
_entity_poly.pdbx_seq_one_letter_code
_entity_poly.pdbx_strand_id
1 'polypeptide(L)'
;MKISEIYNLEKTQQELDFVDIDIESDTPLFIDPAFLSTKNDRWSIDALRTLRNFFQHVINLINESRQKDAKVLFDFLTEPNETRLGLSKGSPQGKGVGEGDTISIFESLVDSKAVETGLVEDLEDCVIFVEGFGRDKLSDMSTNIIKKHLIEYTQKQCELWGIPLTSNVPSGFFWNRATKKWQSDYTNMLVVNGEKILLVPKGIVSYSKEYTPQTFNQHFVLNFLQSKHLSLNSHLVQTRKNKKTSQEIRFVTKKSLREEGHTENKETLRKFTEEHPSVFRDFKREVRNMNNMKPLTHEQFSEIQQGSEVVEDVINYLIEKLENTPRGRDNATEYHRLSIGIMSLLFYPVLTSPQVEQAIHEGRKRIDITFDNSANYGFFHSLHSIHKTPSSYIFIECKNYSSDPRNPELDQLAGRFSWNTGKFGILLCREIDNIDLFLTRCRDTSNDDRGIIIPLVDEDLISMLNYKKVNDYDSIEKILTDRLRKVKLG
;
A
#
# COMPACT_ATOMS: atom_id res chain seq x y z
N MET A 1 -8.90 22.29 0.23
CA MET A 1 -8.00 22.34 1.42
C MET A 1 -7.59 20.93 1.82
N LYS A 2 -6.30 20.70 2.08
CA LYS A 2 -5.78 19.38 2.48
C LYS A 2 -5.93 19.09 3.97
N ILE A 3 -5.91 17.81 4.36
CA ILE A 3 -5.98 17.40 5.78
C ILE A 3 -4.79 17.94 6.57
N SER A 4 -3.58 17.88 6.00
CA SER A 4 -2.37 18.42 6.62
C SER A 4 -2.47 19.93 6.94
N GLU A 5 -3.08 20.70 6.04
CA GLU A 5 -3.33 22.13 6.17
C GLU A 5 -4.39 22.42 7.24
N ILE A 6 -5.52 21.70 7.21
CA ILE A 6 -6.64 21.86 8.16
C ILE A 6 -6.18 21.70 9.61
N TYR A 7 -5.31 20.72 9.86
CA TYR A 7 -4.84 20.40 11.20
C TYR A 7 -3.45 20.95 11.52
N ASN A 8 -2.90 21.82 10.65
CA ASN A 8 -1.58 22.42 10.79
C ASN A 8 -0.50 21.40 11.17
N LEU A 9 -0.42 20.31 10.41
CA LEU A 9 0.56 19.26 10.67
C LEU A 9 2.00 19.71 10.35
N GLU A 10 2.16 20.73 9.50
CA GLU A 10 3.44 21.18 8.96
C GLU A 10 4.20 20.04 8.28
N LYS A 11 3.46 19.25 7.48
CA LYS A 11 3.93 18.07 6.77
C LYS A 11 3.51 18.09 5.31
N THR A 12 4.41 17.64 4.45
CA THR A 12 4.09 17.40 3.04
C THR A 12 3.64 15.96 2.82
N GLN A 13 3.13 15.67 1.63
CA GLN A 13 2.65 14.33 1.23
C GLN A 13 3.73 13.23 1.36
N GLN A 14 5.01 13.59 1.23
CA GLN A 14 6.12 12.65 1.31
C GLN A 14 6.34 12.12 2.73
N GLU A 15 6.01 12.94 3.74
CA GLU A 15 6.16 12.63 5.16
C GLU A 15 4.97 11.87 5.75
N LEU A 16 3.82 11.87 5.08
CA LEU A 16 2.59 11.23 5.53
C LEU A 16 2.47 9.81 4.96
N ASP A 17 1.99 8.84 5.75
CA ASP A 17 1.75 7.46 5.29
C ASP A 17 0.43 7.31 4.51
N PHE A 18 -0.47 8.28 4.64
CA PHE A 18 -1.76 8.34 3.96
C PHE A 18 -1.75 9.36 2.80
N VAL A 19 -2.74 9.25 1.91
CA VAL A 19 -2.99 10.26 0.88
C VAL A 19 -3.59 11.50 1.53
N ASP A 20 -2.88 12.63 1.46
CA ASP A 20 -3.32 13.94 1.94
C ASP A 20 -4.34 14.53 0.97
N ILE A 21 -5.57 14.07 1.12
CA ILE A 21 -6.70 14.40 0.24
C ILE A 21 -7.13 15.86 0.42
N ASP A 22 -7.66 16.44 -0.66
CA ASP A 22 -8.43 17.68 -0.59
C ASP A 22 -9.88 17.36 -0.19
N ILE A 23 -10.43 18.05 0.81
CA ILE A 23 -11.81 17.85 1.24
C ILE A 23 -12.86 18.38 0.26
N GLU A 24 -12.47 19.23 -0.70
CA GLU A 24 -13.37 19.90 -1.65
C GLU A 24 -13.39 19.25 -3.04
N SER A 25 -12.40 18.42 -3.37
CA SER A 25 -12.26 17.78 -4.67
C SER A 25 -11.69 16.37 -4.58
N ASP A 26 -12.10 15.49 -5.48
CA ASP A 26 -11.54 14.15 -5.55
C ASP A 26 -10.08 14.14 -6.03
N THR A 27 -9.30 13.27 -5.40
CA THR A 27 -7.94 12.93 -5.84
C THR A 27 -8.04 11.79 -6.87
N PRO A 28 -7.44 11.92 -8.08
CA PRO A 28 -7.55 10.98 -9.20
C PRO A 28 -6.77 9.67 -8.99
N LEU A 29 -7.13 8.99 -7.90
CA LEU A 29 -6.55 7.75 -7.39
C LEU A 29 -7.68 6.80 -7.01
N PHE A 30 -7.33 5.51 -6.96
CA PHE A 30 -8.27 4.43 -6.67
C PHE A 30 -7.64 3.48 -5.66
N ILE A 31 -8.47 2.94 -4.75
CA ILE A 31 -8.05 1.80 -3.94
C ILE A 31 -7.99 0.58 -4.87
N ASP A 32 -6.82 -0.04 -4.92
CA ASP A 32 -6.53 -1.14 -5.83
C ASP A 32 -6.19 -2.41 -5.03
N PRO A 33 -7.14 -3.36 -4.90
CA PRO A 33 -6.98 -4.57 -4.09
C PRO A 33 -5.78 -5.44 -4.45
N ALA A 34 -5.29 -5.35 -5.69
CA ALA A 34 -4.11 -6.10 -6.07
C ALA A 34 -2.86 -5.66 -5.27
N PHE A 35 -2.80 -4.41 -4.79
CA PHE A 35 -1.75 -3.98 -3.84
C PHE A 35 -1.88 -4.61 -2.47
N LEU A 36 -3.09 -4.96 -2.01
CA LEU A 36 -3.26 -5.69 -0.75
C LEU A 36 -2.65 -7.09 -0.85
N SER A 37 -2.69 -7.70 -2.04
CA SER A 37 -2.15 -9.04 -2.28
C SER A 37 -0.63 -9.09 -2.38
N THR A 38 0.03 -7.95 -2.65
CA THR A 38 1.48 -7.87 -2.78
C THR A 38 2.16 -7.52 -1.45
N LYS A 39 1.42 -7.14 -0.42
CA LYS A 39 1.99 -6.74 0.87
C LYS A 39 1.88 -7.85 1.91
N ASN A 40 2.91 -7.93 2.75
CA ASN A 40 2.99 -8.92 3.84
C ASN A 40 2.66 -8.32 5.21
N ASP A 41 2.31 -7.03 5.29
CA ASP A 41 1.87 -6.43 6.54
C ASP A 41 0.49 -6.92 6.97
N ARG A 42 0.25 -6.87 8.27
CA ARG A 42 -0.96 -7.41 8.88
C ARG A 42 -2.22 -6.69 8.41
N TRP A 43 -2.15 -5.36 8.28
CA TRP A 43 -3.30 -4.56 7.86
C TRP A 43 -3.77 -4.96 6.46
N SER A 44 -2.84 -5.07 5.51
CA SER A 44 -3.13 -5.47 4.13
C SER A 44 -3.65 -6.90 4.02
N ILE A 45 -3.05 -7.83 4.77
CA ILE A 45 -3.50 -9.24 4.83
C ILE A 45 -4.94 -9.33 5.36
N ASP A 46 -5.25 -8.61 6.45
CA ASP A 46 -6.59 -8.66 7.03
C ASP A 46 -7.63 -7.92 6.17
N ALA A 47 -7.28 -6.80 5.54
CA ALA A 47 -8.14 -6.14 4.56
C ALA A 47 -8.45 -7.08 3.37
N LEU A 48 -7.43 -7.72 2.79
CA LEU A 48 -7.59 -8.68 1.68
C LEU A 48 -8.47 -9.88 2.07
N ARG A 49 -8.30 -10.42 3.28
CA ARG A 49 -9.16 -11.50 3.80
C ARG A 49 -10.62 -11.07 3.88
N THR A 50 -10.89 -9.80 4.18
CA THR A 50 -12.26 -9.25 4.23
C THR A 50 -12.87 -9.18 2.85
N LEU A 51 -12.10 -8.66 1.90
CA LEU A 51 -12.50 -8.55 0.50
C LEU A 51 -12.80 -9.92 -0.11
N ARG A 52 -11.88 -10.89 0.06
CA ARG A 52 -12.08 -12.27 -0.39
C ARG A 52 -13.25 -12.97 0.29
N ASN A 53 -13.43 -12.76 1.60
CA ASN A 53 -14.53 -13.36 2.34
C ASN A 53 -15.90 -12.86 1.83
N PHE A 54 -16.03 -11.56 1.58
CA PHE A 54 -17.23 -11.00 0.96
C PHE A 54 -17.47 -11.61 -0.42
N PHE A 55 -16.46 -11.55 -1.30
CA PHE A 55 -16.61 -11.97 -2.68
C PHE A 55 -16.91 -13.46 -2.81
N GLN A 56 -16.21 -14.31 -2.05
CA GLN A 56 -16.51 -15.74 -2.00
C GLN A 56 -17.93 -16.01 -1.48
N HIS A 57 -18.43 -15.22 -0.54
CA HIS A 57 -19.80 -15.38 -0.07
C HIS A 57 -20.82 -15.04 -1.16
N VAL A 58 -20.59 -13.99 -1.94
CA VAL A 58 -21.40 -13.64 -3.12
C VAL A 58 -21.39 -14.79 -4.14
N ILE A 59 -20.21 -15.30 -4.51
CA ILE A 59 -20.06 -16.43 -5.43
C ILE A 59 -20.85 -17.66 -4.94
N ASN A 60 -20.73 -17.99 -3.65
CA ASN A 60 -21.45 -19.13 -3.08
C ASN A 60 -22.98 -18.96 -3.18
N LEU A 61 -23.50 -17.76 -2.87
CA LEU A 61 -24.94 -17.49 -2.98
C LEU A 61 -25.42 -17.60 -4.44
N ILE A 62 -24.63 -17.15 -5.41
CA ILE A 62 -24.95 -17.30 -6.84
C ILE A 62 -25.01 -18.77 -7.22
N ASN A 63 -23.98 -19.55 -6.86
CA ASN A 63 -23.88 -20.99 -7.16
C ASN A 63 -24.98 -21.81 -6.47
N GLU A 64 -25.43 -21.41 -5.28
CA GLU A 64 -26.55 -22.01 -4.56
C GLU A 64 -27.93 -21.58 -5.11
N SER A 65 -27.99 -20.86 -6.24
CA SER A 65 -29.22 -20.29 -6.81
C SER A 65 -29.96 -19.31 -5.88
N ARG A 66 -29.26 -18.73 -4.90
CA ARG A 66 -29.76 -17.73 -3.94
C ARG A 66 -29.48 -16.30 -4.41
N GLN A 67 -29.76 -16.02 -5.68
CA GLN A 67 -29.44 -14.73 -6.31
C GLN A 67 -30.10 -13.53 -5.61
N LYS A 68 -31.30 -13.70 -5.04
CA LYS A 68 -31.97 -12.63 -4.28
C LYS A 68 -31.16 -12.21 -3.05
N ASP A 69 -30.61 -13.18 -2.33
CA ASP A 69 -29.79 -12.91 -1.15
C ASP A 69 -28.45 -12.26 -1.55
N ALA A 70 -27.86 -12.70 -2.67
CA ALA A 70 -26.67 -12.08 -3.22
C ALA A 70 -26.91 -10.63 -3.64
N LYS A 71 -28.06 -10.35 -4.30
CA LYS A 71 -28.44 -8.99 -4.73
C LYS A 71 -28.52 -8.03 -3.55
N VAL A 72 -29.12 -8.45 -2.42
CA VAL A 72 -29.22 -7.63 -1.20
C VAL A 72 -27.85 -7.22 -0.65
N LEU A 73 -26.80 -8.01 -0.88
CA LEU A 73 -25.45 -7.62 -0.44
C LEU A 73 -24.90 -6.42 -1.20
N PHE A 74 -25.39 -6.15 -2.43
CA PHE A 74 -24.96 -5.02 -3.25
C PHE A 74 -25.70 -3.73 -2.90
N ASP A 75 -26.83 -3.80 -2.18
CA ASP A 75 -27.60 -2.61 -1.75
C ASP A 75 -26.81 -1.71 -0.78
N PHE A 76 -25.79 -2.27 -0.11
CA PHE A 76 -24.93 -1.55 0.83
C PHE A 76 -23.65 -1.01 0.19
N LEU A 77 -23.43 -1.27 -1.11
CA LEU A 77 -22.27 -0.79 -1.85
C LEU A 77 -22.59 0.57 -2.46
N THR A 78 -22.24 1.64 -1.74
CA THR A 78 -22.44 3.03 -2.18
C THR A 78 -21.13 3.67 -2.61
N GLU A 79 -21.16 4.72 -3.40
CA GLU A 79 -19.95 5.51 -3.72
C GLU A 79 -19.40 6.15 -2.43
N PRO A 80 -18.19 5.79 -2.01
CA PRO A 80 -17.63 6.18 -0.73
C PRO A 80 -17.00 7.58 -0.81
N ASN A 81 -17.84 8.62 -0.70
CA ASN A 81 -17.37 10.03 -0.66
C ASN A 81 -16.42 10.36 0.50
N GLU A 82 -16.28 9.45 1.47
CA GLU A 82 -15.50 9.59 2.70
C GLU A 82 -13.98 9.54 2.42
N THR A 83 -13.53 8.92 1.32
CA THR A 83 -12.10 8.81 0.96
C THR A 83 -11.64 9.93 0.03
N ARG A 84 -12.55 10.66 -0.62
CA ARG A 84 -12.25 11.68 -1.65
C ARG A 84 -11.30 11.17 -2.75
N LEU A 85 -11.46 9.89 -3.10
CA LEU A 85 -10.73 9.24 -4.18
C LEU A 85 -11.68 9.03 -5.36
N GLY A 86 -11.28 9.45 -6.56
CA GLY A 86 -12.14 9.38 -7.74
C GLY A 86 -11.77 10.41 -8.79
N LEU A 87 -12.61 10.55 -9.81
CA LEU A 87 -12.39 11.48 -10.94
C LEU A 87 -13.38 12.65 -10.96
N SER A 88 -14.22 12.80 -9.93
CA SER A 88 -15.28 13.81 -9.93
C SER A 88 -14.67 15.21 -9.86
N LYS A 89 -15.08 16.08 -10.79
CA LYS A 89 -14.70 17.50 -10.80
C LYS A 89 -15.81 18.32 -10.13
N GLY A 90 -15.64 18.66 -8.86
CA GLY A 90 -16.55 19.51 -8.06
C GLY A 90 -16.74 18.97 -6.64
N SER A 91 -17.43 19.74 -5.79
CA SER A 91 -17.85 19.24 -4.47
C SER A 91 -18.62 17.94 -4.65
N PRO A 92 -18.32 16.87 -3.90
CA PRO A 92 -19.05 15.60 -4.01
C PRO A 92 -20.53 15.84 -3.69
N GLN A 93 -21.33 16.13 -4.72
CA GLN A 93 -22.76 16.16 -4.57
C GLN A 93 -23.16 14.72 -4.41
N GLY A 94 -23.35 14.31 -3.14
CA GLY A 94 -23.92 13.04 -2.75
C GLY A 94 -25.31 12.86 -3.36
N LYS A 95 -25.35 12.54 -4.65
CA LYS A 95 -26.30 11.59 -5.17
C LYS A 95 -25.56 10.29 -5.05
N GLY A 96 -25.74 9.61 -3.92
CA GLY A 96 -25.26 8.24 -3.79
C GLY A 96 -25.62 7.48 -5.05
N VAL A 97 -24.73 6.56 -5.46
CA VAL A 97 -24.93 5.59 -6.55
C VAL A 97 -26.43 5.34 -6.70
N GLY A 98 -27.03 5.90 -7.76
CA GLY A 98 -28.47 5.78 -7.92
C GLY A 98 -28.82 4.30 -7.86
N GLU A 99 -29.99 3.94 -7.32
CA GLU A 99 -30.43 2.54 -7.18
C GLU A 99 -30.23 1.69 -8.46
N GLY A 100 -30.12 2.32 -9.64
CA GLY A 100 -29.79 1.65 -10.90
C GLY A 100 -28.35 1.14 -11.05
N ASP A 101 -27.32 1.74 -10.43
CA ASP A 101 -25.93 1.36 -10.68
C ASP A 101 -25.51 0.10 -9.91
N THR A 102 -25.92 -0.08 -8.65
CA THR A 102 -25.65 -1.31 -7.88
C THR A 102 -26.37 -2.53 -8.46
N ILE A 103 -27.62 -2.33 -8.90
CA ILE A 103 -28.39 -3.33 -9.64
C ILE A 103 -27.65 -3.70 -10.93
N SER A 104 -27.16 -2.72 -11.69
CA SER A 104 -26.40 -2.98 -12.93
C SER A 104 -25.13 -3.78 -12.68
N ILE A 105 -24.43 -3.55 -11.55
CA ILE A 105 -23.21 -4.29 -11.19
C ILE A 105 -23.55 -5.77 -10.93
N PHE A 106 -24.58 -6.02 -10.12
CA PHE A 106 -25.00 -7.37 -9.81
C PHE A 106 -25.50 -8.12 -11.05
N GLU A 107 -26.34 -7.47 -11.85
CA GLU A 107 -26.84 -8.02 -13.11
C GLU A 107 -25.70 -8.33 -14.07
N SER A 108 -24.75 -7.41 -14.24
CA SER A 108 -23.56 -7.65 -15.09
C SER A 108 -22.72 -8.84 -14.60
N LEU A 109 -22.58 -8.99 -13.28
CA LEU A 109 -21.85 -10.11 -12.69
C LEU A 109 -22.54 -11.45 -13.01
N VAL A 110 -23.87 -11.53 -12.82
CA VAL A 110 -24.66 -12.74 -13.10
C VAL A 110 -24.73 -13.02 -14.61
N ASP A 111 -25.04 -12.02 -15.42
CA ASP A 111 -25.22 -12.14 -16.88
C ASP A 111 -23.92 -12.54 -17.60
N SER A 112 -22.77 -12.15 -17.04
CA SER A 112 -21.46 -12.53 -17.60
C SER A 112 -21.24 -14.04 -17.63
N LYS A 113 -21.98 -14.81 -16.80
CA LYS A 113 -21.74 -16.23 -16.48
C LYS A 113 -20.31 -16.54 -16.02
N ALA A 114 -19.47 -15.53 -15.83
CA ALA A 114 -18.05 -15.70 -15.54
C ALA A 114 -17.83 -16.27 -14.12
N VAL A 115 -18.80 -16.05 -13.23
CA VAL A 115 -18.86 -16.69 -11.90
C VAL A 115 -19.22 -18.18 -12.02
N GLU A 116 -20.22 -18.53 -12.83
CA GLU A 116 -20.66 -19.91 -13.04
C GLU A 116 -19.60 -20.77 -13.74
N THR A 117 -18.84 -20.18 -14.67
CA THR A 117 -17.75 -20.85 -15.38
C THR A 117 -16.47 -20.97 -14.56
N GLY A 118 -16.41 -20.32 -13.38
CA GLY A 118 -15.21 -20.28 -12.53
C GLY A 118 -14.08 -19.40 -13.08
N LEU A 119 -14.34 -18.55 -14.08
CA LEU A 119 -13.37 -17.60 -14.62
C LEU A 119 -13.05 -16.47 -13.64
N VAL A 120 -14.03 -16.08 -12.82
CA VAL A 120 -13.92 -15.00 -11.82
C VAL A 120 -13.75 -15.63 -10.44
N GLU A 121 -12.54 -15.55 -9.89
CA GLU A 121 -12.18 -16.10 -8.58
C GLU A 121 -11.98 -14.98 -7.53
N ASP A 122 -11.40 -13.87 -7.96
CA ASP A 122 -11.17 -12.68 -7.13
C ASP A 122 -11.98 -11.48 -7.67
N LEU A 123 -12.24 -10.47 -6.83
CA LEU A 123 -13.05 -9.30 -7.20
C LEU A 123 -12.44 -8.53 -8.38
N GLU A 124 -11.12 -8.48 -8.45
CA GLU A 124 -10.37 -7.82 -9.51
C GLU A 124 -10.62 -8.47 -10.88
N ASP A 125 -10.94 -9.77 -10.93
CA ASP A 125 -11.22 -10.49 -12.18
C ASP A 125 -12.46 -9.92 -12.90
N CYS A 126 -13.38 -9.30 -12.15
CA CYS A 126 -14.53 -8.58 -12.71
C CYS A 126 -14.10 -7.43 -13.63
N VAL A 127 -12.97 -6.77 -13.36
CA VAL A 127 -12.43 -5.71 -14.23
C VAL A 127 -12.09 -6.27 -15.62
N ILE A 128 -11.67 -7.53 -15.72
CA ILE A 128 -11.34 -8.19 -16.99
C ILE A 128 -12.58 -8.76 -17.67
N PHE A 129 -13.49 -9.36 -16.92
CA PHE A 129 -14.54 -10.22 -17.50
C PHE A 129 -15.98 -9.74 -17.33
N VAL A 130 -16.28 -8.70 -16.55
CA VAL A 130 -17.66 -8.27 -16.31
C VAL A 130 -17.94 -6.95 -16.99
N GLU A 131 -18.91 -6.91 -17.92
CA GLU A 131 -19.26 -5.67 -18.62
C GLU A 131 -19.71 -4.57 -17.66
N GLY A 132 -19.40 -3.31 -17.99
CA GLY A 132 -19.73 -2.18 -17.12
C GLY A 132 -19.01 -2.15 -15.77
N PHE A 133 -18.11 -3.10 -15.47
CA PHE A 133 -17.30 -3.13 -14.25
C PHE A 133 -15.90 -2.55 -14.51
N GLY A 134 -15.64 -1.35 -14.01
CA GLY A 134 -14.38 -0.63 -14.17
C GLY A 134 -13.58 -0.52 -12.87
N ARG A 135 -12.47 0.23 -12.94
CA ARG A 135 -11.64 0.55 -11.77
C ARG A 135 -12.38 1.36 -10.70
N ASP A 136 -13.32 2.23 -11.11
CA ASP A 136 -14.09 3.07 -10.19
C ASP A 136 -14.96 2.15 -9.29
N LYS A 137 -15.74 1.26 -9.92
CA LYS A 137 -16.55 0.24 -9.23
C LYS A 137 -15.70 -0.71 -8.37
N LEU A 138 -14.53 -1.13 -8.85
CA LEU A 138 -13.60 -1.94 -8.05
C LEU A 138 -13.18 -1.18 -6.77
N SER A 139 -12.76 0.07 -6.91
CA SER A 139 -12.34 0.93 -5.80
C SER A 139 -13.47 1.17 -4.80
N ASP A 140 -14.66 1.51 -5.29
CA ASP A 140 -15.83 1.78 -4.45
C ASP A 140 -16.25 0.56 -3.65
N MET A 141 -16.37 -0.59 -4.32
CA MET A 141 -16.69 -1.85 -3.66
C MET A 141 -15.64 -2.21 -2.60
N SER A 142 -14.37 -2.10 -2.98
CA SER A 142 -13.26 -2.41 -2.07
C SER A 142 -13.31 -1.54 -0.84
N THR A 143 -13.53 -0.23 -1.00
CA THR A 143 -13.64 0.74 0.09
C THR A 143 -14.78 0.40 1.06
N ASN A 144 -15.97 0.07 0.56
CA ASN A 144 -17.10 -0.31 1.43
C ASN A 144 -16.82 -1.61 2.18
N ILE A 145 -16.28 -2.62 1.49
CA ILE A 145 -16.00 -3.92 2.09
C ILE A 145 -14.94 -3.80 3.18
N ILE A 146 -13.86 -3.03 2.94
CA ILE A 146 -12.76 -2.85 3.89
C ILE A 146 -12.96 -1.64 4.83
N LYS A 147 -14.12 -0.99 4.83
CA LYS A 147 -14.38 0.27 5.54
C LYS A 147 -13.95 0.26 7.01
N LYS A 148 -14.19 -0.84 7.72
CA LYS A 148 -13.73 -1.00 9.11
C LYS A 148 -12.21 -0.91 9.26
N HIS A 149 -11.44 -1.50 8.35
CA HIS A 149 -9.98 -1.43 8.35
C HIS A 149 -9.48 -0.01 8.08
N LEU A 150 -10.17 0.75 7.22
CA LEU A 150 -9.88 2.16 6.95
C LEU A 150 -10.22 3.06 8.14
N ILE A 151 -11.31 2.78 8.85
CA ILE A 151 -11.67 3.46 10.10
C ILE A 151 -10.56 3.26 11.14
N GLU A 152 -10.17 2.01 11.39
CA GLU A 152 -9.13 1.67 12.36
C GLU A 152 -7.76 2.30 11.97
N TYR A 153 -7.42 2.30 10.68
CA TYR A 153 -6.24 2.99 10.17
C TYR A 153 -6.32 4.51 10.37
N THR A 154 -7.45 5.13 10.05
CA THR A 154 -7.70 6.56 10.24
C THR A 154 -7.53 6.96 11.69
N GLN A 155 -8.10 6.18 12.62
CA GLN A 155 -7.96 6.42 14.06
C GLN A 155 -6.50 6.43 14.50
N LYS A 156 -5.71 5.44 14.04
CA LYS A 156 -4.27 5.34 14.34
C LYS A 156 -3.47 6.52 13.78
N GLN A 157 -3.76 6.94 12.55
CA GLN A 157 -3.10 8.10 11.95
C GLN A 157 -3.51 9.40 12.67
N CYS A 158 -4.78 9.54 13.05
CA CYS A 158 -5.22 10.69 13.84
C CYS A 158 -4.53 10.73 15.21
N GLU A 159 -4.39 9.58 15.89
CA GLU A 159 -3.64 9.49 17.14
C GLU A 159 -2.16 9.88 16.97
N LEU A 160 -1.48 9.33 15.95
CA LEU A 160 -0.09 9.62 15.62
C LEU A 160 0.16 11.13 15.44
N TRP A 161 -0.73 11.80 14.72
CA TRP A 161 -0.60 13.20 14.36
C TRP A 161 -1.29 14.17 15.34
N GLY A 162 -2.00 13.64 16.36
CA GLY A 162 -2.75 14.45 17.31
C GLY A 162 -3.99 15.13 16.71
N ILE A 163 -4.57 14.55 15.66
CA ILE A 163 -5.80 15.01 15.02
C ILE A 163 -6.99 14.57 15.89
N PRO A 164 -7.88 15.49 16.31
CA PRO A 164 -9.02 15.15 17.15
C PRO A 164 -10.03 14.29 16.38
N LEU A 165 -10.49 13.22 17.03
CA LEU A 165 -11.59 12.39 16.55
C LEU A 165 -12.90 12.82 17.21
N THR A 166 -14.01 12.70 16.47
CA THR A 166 -15.35 12.87 17.02
C THR A 166 -15.88 11.53 17.51
N SER A 167 -16.26 11.45 18.78
CA SER A 167 -16.80 10.22 19.39
C SER A 167 -18.26 9.97 19.05
N ASN A 168 -18.65 8.70 19.13
CA ASN A 168 -20.03 8.25 18.96
C ASN A 168 -20.64 8.68 17.60
N VAL A 169 -19.85 8.53 16.53
CA VAL A 169 -20.28 8.78 15.14
C VAL A 169 -20.63 7.45 14.47
N PRO A 170 -21.74 7.36 13.72
CA PRO A 170 -22.06 6.16 12.95
C PRO A 170 -20.95 5.82 11.94
N SER A 171 -20.44 4.60 11.98
CA SER A 171 -19.39 4.12 11.06
C SER A 171 -19.84 4.09 9.59
N GLY A 172 -21.16 4.07 9.35
CA GLY A 172 -21.71 3.53 8.10
C GLY A 172 -21.59 2.01 8.04
N PHE A 173 -22.08 1.40 6.96
CA PHE A 173 -22.02 -0.05 6.79
C PHE A 173 -20.62 -0.53 6.42
N PHE A 174 -20.17 -1.59 7.08
CA PHE A 174 -18.94 -2.33 6.76
C PHE A 174 -19.20 -3.83 6.78
N TRP A 175 -18.36 -4.60 6.07
CA TRP A 175 -18.50 -6.05 6.02
C TRP A 175 -17.90 -6.73 7.25
N ASN A 176 -18.69 -7.54 7.96
CA ASN A 176 -18.19 -8.40 9.03
C ASN A 176 -17.96 -9.83 8.53
N ARG A 177 -16.68 -10.25 8.50
CA ARG A 177 -16.26 -11.59 8.05
C ARG A 177 -16.83 -12.75 8.85
N ALA A 178 -17.01 -12.57 10.16
CA ALA A 178 -17.43 -13.63 11.07
C ALA A 178 -18.92 -13.93 10.92
N THR A 179 -19.73 -12.88 10.81
CA THR A 179 -21.19 -13.01 10.66
C THR A 179 -21.63 -13.09 9.20
N LYS A 180 -20.76 -12.75 8.25
CA LYS A 180 -21.05 -12.58 6.81
C LYS A 180 -22.24 -11.65 6.59
N LYS A 181 -22.23 -10.50 7.26
CA LYS A 181 -23.28 -9.47 7.19
C LYS A 181 -22.67 -8.08 7.17
N TRP A 182 -23.38 -7.17 6.52
CA TRP A 182 -23.18 -5.74 6.70
C TRP A 182 -23.56 -5.34 8.14
N GLN A 183 -22.69 -4.58 8.79
CA GLN A 183 -22.89 -4.07 10.15
C GLN A 183 -22.56 -2.59 10.20
N SER A 184 -23.11 -1.90 11.19
CA SER A 184 -22.83 -0.50 11.49
C SER A 184 -22.77 -0.33 12.99
N ASP A 185 -21.75 0.38 13.47
CA ASP A 185 -21.55 0.67 14.89
C ASP A 185 -21.36 2.17 15.10
N TYR A 186 -21.38 2.61 16.35
CA TYR A 186 -20.92 3.95 16.73
C TYR A 186 -19.46 3.88 17.17
N THR A 187 -18.62 4.75 16.61
CA THR A 187 -17.17 4.73 16.84
C THR A 187 -16.58 6.15 16.80
N ASN A 188 -15.28 6.26 17.07
CA ASN A 188 -14.55 7.51 16.90
C ASN A 188 -14.19 7.69 15.42
N MET A 189 -14.58 8.82 14.82
CA MET A 189 -14.37 9.09 13.39
C MET A 189 -13.67 10.43 13.19
N LEU A 190 -12.89 10.56 12.13
CA LEU A 190 -12.43 11.86 11.64
C LEU A 190 -13.61 12.55 10.96
N VAL A 191 -14.01 13.71 11.50
CA VAL A 191 -15.11 14.50 10.95
C VAL A 191 -14.59 15.90 10.67
N VAL A 192 -14.70 16.33 9.41
CA VAL A 192 -14.27 17.64 8.95
C VAL A 192 -15.47 18.34 8.30
N ASN A 193 -15.79 19.55 8.74
CA ASN A 193 -16.95 20.32 8.23
C ASN A 193 -18.28 19.54 8.23
N GLY A 194 -18.47 18.64 9.21
CA GLY A 194 -19.67 17.80 9.34
C GLY A 194 -19.66 16.52 8.48
N GLU A 195 -18.62 16.29 7.68
CA GLU A 195 -18.48 15.11 6.85
C GLU A 195 -17.45 14.13 7.42
N LYS A 196 -17.74 12.82 7.31
CA LYS A 196 -16.83 11.76 7.72
C LYS A 196 -15.71 11.62 6.69
N ILE A 197 -14.48 11.53 7.18
CA ILE A 197 -13.29 11.31 6.35
C ILE A 197 -12.63 9.99 6.73
N LEU A 198 -12.21 9.23 5.71
CA LEU A 198 -11.39 8.04 5.84
C LEU A 198 -10.03 8.30 5.19
N LEU A 199 -8.98 8.27 6.00
CA LEU A 199 -7.61 8.32 5.50
C LEU A 199 -7.27 6.98 4.85
N VAL A 200 -6.62 7.03 3.68
CA VAL A 200 -6.26 5.84 2.91
C VAL A 200 -4.73 5.72 2.84
N PRO A 201 -4.14 4.55 3.17
CA PRO A 201 -2.70 4.35 3.07
C PRO A 201 -2.20 4.56 1.63
N LYS A 202 -1.09 5.28 1.46
CA LYS A 202 -0.44 5.49 0.14
C LYS A 202 -0.12 4.18 -0.56
N GLY A 203 0.23 3.16 0.23
CA GLY A 203 0.69 1.87 -0.28
C GLY A 203 -0.36 1.07 -1.07
N ILE A 204 -1.64 1.44 -1.02
CA ILE A 204 -2.74 0.69 -1.65
C ILE A 204 -3.52 1.48 -2.71
N VAL A 205 -3.12 2.73 -2.96
CA VAL A 205 -3.73 3.55 -3.99
C VAL A 205 -2.92 3.49 -5.27
N SER A 206 -3.60 3.55 -6.42
CA SER A 206 -2.95 3.53 -7.72
C SER A 206 -3.81 4.22 -8.79
N TYR A 207 -3.25 4.34 -9.99
CA TYR A 207 -4.03 4.74 -11.17
C TYR A 207 -4.89 3.59 -11.76
N SER A 208 -4.79 2.39 -11.20
CA SER A 208 -5.39 1.12 -11.63
C SER A 208 -5.16 0.82 -13.13
N LYS A 209 -3.88 0.81 -13.55
CA LYS A 209 -3.48 0.61 -14.95
C LYS A 209 -2.95 -0.79 -15.26
N GLU A 210 -2.48 -1.52 -14.25
CA GLU A 210 -1.83 -2.82 -14.45
C GLU A 210 -2.84 -3.96 -14.64
N TYR A 211 -3.84 -4.06 -13.76
CA TYR A 211 -4.88 -5.10 -13.83
C TYR A 211 -6.05 -4.68 -14.73
N THR A 212 -5.82 -4.59 -16.05
CA THR A 212 -6.82 -4.09 -17.01
C THR A 212 -7.02 -5.01 -18.22
N PRO A 213 -8.20 -4.98 -18.88
CA PRO A 213 -8.44 -5.71 -20.14
C PRO A 213 -7.38 -5.41 -21.19
N GLN A 214 -6.95 -4.14 -21.26
CA GLN A 214 -5.94 -3.71 -22.21
C GLN A 214 -4.58 -4.35 -21.93
N THR A 215 -4.12 -4.35 -20.68
CA THR A 215 -2.84 -4.97 -20.31
C THR A 215 -2.87 -6.48 -20.58
N PHE A 216 -3.96 -7.17 -20.18
CA PHE A 216 -4.12 -8.59 -20.43
C PHE A 216 -4.13 -8.92 -21.93
N ASN A 217 -4.91 -8.18 -22.73
CA ASN A 217 -4.95 -8.37 -24.18
C ASN A 217 -3.57 -8.14 -24.82
N GLN A 218 -3.00 -6.97 -24.57
CA GLN A 218 -1.79 -6.51 -25.24
C GLN A 218 -0.58 -7.37 -24.91
N HIS A 219 -0.39 -7.77 -23.65
CA HIS A 219 0.84 -8.41 -23.19
C HIS A 219 0.75 -9.93 -23.03
N PHE A 220 -0.46 -10.51 -22.99
CA PHE A 220 -0.64 -11.95 -22.80
C PHE A 220 -1.36 -12.59 -23.98
N VAL A 221 -2.61 -12.19 -24.23
CA VAL A 221 -3.45 -12.77 -25.29
C VAL A 221 -2.78 -12.64 -26.66
N LEU A 222 -2.41 -11.42 -27.06
CA LEU A 222 -1.80 -11.18 -28.37
C LEU A 222 -0.42 -11.83 -28.51
N ASN A 223 0.38 -11.86 -27.44
CA ASN A 223 1.70 -12.51 -27.46
C ASN A 223 1.58 -14.03 -27.62
N PHE A 224 0.61 -14.65 -26.94
CA PHE A 224 0.30 -16.06 -27.09
C PHE A 224 -0.16 -16.39 -28.51
N LEU A 225 -1.10 -15.61 -29.05
CA LEU A 225 -1.61 -15.79 -30.40
C LEU A 225 -0.53 -15.59 -31.46
N GLN A 226 0.33 -14.58 -31.33
CA GLN A 226 1.49 -14.41 -32.22
C GLN A 226 2.34 -15.68 -32.27
N SER A 227 2.65 -16.26 -31.11
CA SER A 227 3.45 -17.49 -31.01
C SER A 227 2.73 -18.70 -31.63
N LYS A 228 1.41 -18.83 -31.40
CA LYS A 228 0.56 -19.88 -31.98
C LYS A 228 0.47 -19.78 -33.50
N HIS A 229 0.25 -18.58 -34.05
CA HIS A 229 0.17 -18.38 -35.49
C HIS A 229 1.52 -18.61 -36.19
N LEU A 230 2.64 -18.27 -35.53
CA LEU A 230 3.99 -18.55 -36.02
C LEU A 230 4.30 -20.06 -36.08
N SER A 231 3.91 -20.81 -35.04
CA SER A 231 4.15 -22.26 -34.98
C SER A 231 3.30 -23.02 -35.99
N LEU A 232 2.05 -22.59 -36.21
CA LEU A 232 1.14 -23.18 -37.19
C LEU A 232 1.40 -22.74 -38.64
N ASN A 233 2.29 -21.76 -38.85
CA ASN A 233 2.53 -21.14 -40.15
C ASN A 233 1.24 -20.68 -40.85
N SER A 234 0.35 -20.04 -40.09
CA SER A 234 -0.96 -19.58 -40.59
C SER A 234 -0.87 -18.46 -41.64
N HIS A 235 -2.00 -18.08 -42.23
CA HIS A 235 -2.12 -16.97 -43.21
C HIS A 235 -1.68 -15.60 -42.65
N LEU A 236 -1.62 -15.45 -41.33
CA LEU A 236 -1.17 -14.21 -40.68
C LEU A 236 0.34 -14.06 -40.60
N VAL A 237 1.11 -15.10 -40.95
CA VAL A 237 2.58 -15.07 -40.91
C VAL A 237 3.11 -14.26 -42.08
N GLN A 238 3.88 -13.22 -41.75
CA GLN A 238 4.55 -12.35 -42.70
C GLN A 238 6.07 -12.55 -42.60
N THR A 239 6.79 -12.23 -43.67
CA THR A 239 8.25 -12.28 -43.69
C THR A 239 8.86 -10.91 -43.99
N ARG A 240 9.97 -10.61 -43.33
CA ARG A 240 10.78 -9.43 -43.62
C ARG A 240 12.26 -9.80 -43.57
N LYS A 241 13.08 -9.15 -44.38
CA LYS A 241 14.54 -9.32 -44.33
C LYS A 241 15.13 -8.48 -43.20
N ASN A 242 16.01 -9.08 -42.42
CA ASN A 242 16.84 -8.36 -41.45
C ASN A 242 17.77 -7.40 -42.20
N LYS A 243 17.74 -6.11 -41.87
CA LYS A 243 18.55 -5.08 -42.54
C LYS A 243 20.06 -5.29 -42.38
N LYS A 244 20.50 -5.99 -41.34
CA LYS A 244 21.94 -6.23 -41.05
C LYS A 244 22.45 -7.56 -41.58
N THR A 245 21.66 -8.63 -41.47
CA THR A 245 22.10 -9.99 -41.80
C THR A 245 21.49 -10.54 -43.08
N SER A 246 20.56 -9.82 -43.71
CA SER A 246 19.76 -10.26 -44.87
C SER A 246 18.96 -11.55 -44.65
N GLN A 247 18.92 -12.06 -43.41
CA GLN A 247 18.16 -13.25 -43.03
C GLN A 247 16.66 -12.96 -43.02
N GLU A 248 15.87 -13.95 -43.43
CA GLU A 248 14.42 -13.87 -43.39
C GLU A 248 13.91 -14.06 -41.96
N ILE A 249 13.14 -13.09 -41.47
CA ILE A 249 12.49 -13.12 -40.17
C ILE A 249 11.00 -13.28 -40.39
N ARG A 250 10.43 -14.36 -39.85
CA ARG A 250 8.98 -14.59 -39.78
C ARG A 250 8.41 -13.86 -38.58
N PHE A 251 7.29 -13.18 -38.76
CA PHE A 251 6.59 -12.45 -37.69
C PHE A 251 5.08 -12.42 -37.94
N VAL A 252 4.32 -12.25 -36.87
CA VAL A 252 2.88 -11.94 -36.90
C VAL A 252 2.72 -10.60 -36.21
N THR A 253 1.86 -9.71 -36.71
CA THR A 253 1.65 -8.41 -36.06
C THR A 253 0.50 -8.47 -35.06
N LYS A 254 0.59 -7.70 -33.97
CA LYS A 254 -0.56 -7.51 -33.07
C LYS A 254 -1.74 -6.82 -33.76
N LYS A 255 -1.46 -5.98 -34.77
CA LYS A 255 -2.49 -5.32 -35.58
C LYS A 255 -3.33 -6.34 -36.34
N SER A 256 -2.70 -7.27 -37.05
CA SER A 256 -3.41 -8.31 -37.81
C SER A 256 -4.25 -9.23 -36.90
N LEU A 257 -3.79 -9.51 -35.68
CA LEU A 257 -4.60 -10.28 -34.70
C LEU A 257 -5.84 -9.51 -34.23
N ARG A 258 -5.73 -8.19 -34.04
CA ARG A 258 -6.90 -7.34 -33.72
C ARG A 258 -7.89 -7.27 -34.87
N GLU A 259 -7.41 -7.22 -36.12
CA GLU A 259 -8.24 -7.24 -37.32
C GLU A 259 -9.02 -8.58 -37.45
N GLU A 260 -8.47 -9.67 -36.91
CA GLU A 260 -9.15 -10.98 -36.77
C GLU A 260 -10.11 -11.06 -35.56
N GLY A 261 -10.31 -9.96 -34.83
CA GLY A 261 -11.26 -9.86 -33.71
C GLY A 261 -10.67 -10.08 -32.32
N HIS A 262 -9.36 -10.33 -32.19
CA HIS A 262 -8.68 -10.46 -30.89
C HIS A 262 -8.41 -9.08 -30.26
N THR A 263 -9.45 -8.53 -29.64
CA THR A 263 -9.46 -7.21 -29.00
C THR A 263 -9.57 -7.31 -27.48
N GLU A 264 -9.39 -6.18 -26.80
CA GLU A 264 -9.55 -6.00 -25.36
C GLU A 264 -11.01 -5.99 -24.88
N ASN A 265 -11.96 -6.27 -25.77
CA ASN A 265 -13.36 -6.47 -25.42
C ASN A 265 -13.51 -7.66 -24.45
N LYS A 266 -14.29 -7.50 -23.38
CA LYS A 266 -14.36 -8.50 -22.32
C LYS A 266 -14.98 -9.83 -22.79
N GLU A 267 -15.90 -9.82 -23.76
CA GLU A 267 -16.44 -11.04 -24.36
C GLU A 267 -15.35 -11.84 -25.09
N THR A 268 -14.50 -11.15 -25.87
CA THR A 268 -13.35 -11.77 -26.53
C THR A 268 -12.37 -12.36 -25.51
N LEU A 269 -12.09 -11.62 -24.43
CA LEU A 269 -11.19 -12.07 -23.37
C LEU A 269 -11.75 -13.28 -22.60
N ARG A 270 -13.06 -13.31 -22.32
CA ARG A 270 -13.76 -14.46 -21.72
C ARG A 270 -13.58 -15.71 -22.58
N LYS A 271 -13.99 -15.65 -23.86
CA LYS A 271 -13.86 -16.79 -24.81
C LYS A 271 -12.42 -17.28 -24.92
N PHE A 272 -11.46 -16.36 -25.04
CA PHE A 272 -10.05 -16.73 -25.09
C PHE A 272 -9.58 -17.43 -23.81
N THR A 273 -10.01 -16.96 -22.63
CA THR A 273 -9.58 -17.52 -21.35
C THR A 273 -10.24 -18.88 -21.07
N GLU A 274 -11.46 -19.11 -21.54
CA GLU A 274 -12.10 -20.44 -21.51
C GLU A 274 -11.29 -21.47 -22.29
N GLU A 275 -10.76 -21.10 -23.47
CA GLU A 275 -9.91 -21.98 -24.29
C GLU A 275 -8.48 -22.10 -23.74
N HIS A 276 -7.96 -21.05 -23.11
CA HIS A 276 -6.55 -20.91 -22.72
C HIS A 276 -6.38 -20.39 -21.28
N PRO A 277 -6.90 -21.10 -20.25
CA PRO A 277 -6.94 -20.61 -18.87
C PRO A 277 -5.55 -20.41 -18.25
N SER A 278 -4.53 -21.13 -18.74
CA SER A 278 -3.15 -20.95 -18.27
C SER A 278 -2.61 -19.55 -18.55
N VAL A 279 -3.01 -18.92 -19.66
CA VAL A 279 -2.54 -17.58 -20.04
C VAL A 279 -3.05 -16.52 -19.06
N PHE A 280 -4.29 -16.67 -18.58
CA PHE A 280 -4.84 -15.78 -17.56
C PHE A 280 -4.20 -16.03 -16.17
N ARG A 281 -3.90 -17.29 -15.82
CA ARG A 281 -3.11 -17.58 -14.60
C ARG A 281 -1.72 -16.96 -14.64
N ASP A 282 -1.08 -16.97 -15.82
CA ASP A 282 0.21 -16.31 -16.02
C ASP A 282 0.09 -14.80 -15.87
N PHE A 283 -0.95 -14.18 -16.43
CA PHE A 283 -1.28 -12.76 -16.22
C PHE A 283 -1.47 -12.43 -14.73
N LYS A 284 -2.32 -13.18 -14.00
CA LYS A 284 -2.52 -12.97 -12.55
C LYS A 284 -1.20 -13.06 -11.79
N ARG A 285 -0.37 -14.06 -12.10
CA ARG A 285 0.94 -14.26 -11.44
C ARG A 285 1.90 -13.12 -11.75
N GLU A 286 1.96 -12.65 -13.00
CA GLU A 286 2.86 -11.58 -13.40
C GLU A 286 2.43 -10.21 -12.89
N VAL A 287 1.14 -9.86 -12.91
CA VAL A 287 0.68 -8.58 -12.36
C VAL A 287 0.84 -8.55 -10.84
N ARG A 288 0.57 -9.67 -10.15
CA ARG A 288 0.83 -9.79 -8.71
C ARG A 288 2.32 -9.87 -8.37
N ASN A 289 3.20 -10.00 -9.36
CA ASN A 289 4.64 -9.87 -9.16
C ASN A 289 5.00 -8.38 -9.05
N MET A 290 5.70 -8.00 -7.98
CA MET A 290 6.01 -6.62 -7.65
C MET A 290 6.98 -5.92 -8.61
N ASN A 291 7.67 -6.66 -9.47
CA ASN A 291 8.41 -6.04 -10.56
C ASN A 291 7.48 -5.23 -11.50
N ASN A 292 6.20 -5.62 -11.56
CA ASN A 292 5.20 -5.02 -12.43
C ASN A 292 4.26 -4.09 -11.65
N MET A 293 3.84 -4.45 -10.43
CA MET A 293 2.97 -3.61 -9.60
C MET A 293 3.76 -2.75 -8.61
N LYS A 294 4.13 -1.54 -9.05
CA LYS A 294 4.91 -0.60 -8.25
C LYS A 294 4.00 0.42 -7.56
N PRO A 295 4.16 0.65 -6.23
CA PRO A 295 3.48 1.74 -5.54
C PRO A 295 3.82 3.08 -6.19
N LEU A 296 2.91 4.04 -6.08
CA LEU A 296 3.14 5.40 -6.58
C LEU A 296 4.37 6.01 -5.91
N THR A 297 5.22 6.67 -6.69
CA THR A 297 6.40 7.36 -6.17
C THR A 297 6.04 8.69 -5.50
N HIS A 298 6.97 9.25 -4.74
CA HIS A 298 6.80 10.56 -4.10
C HIS A 298 6.56 11.67 -5.13
N GLU A 299 7.20 11.59 -6.30
CA GLU A 299 7.04 12.52 -7.41
C GLU A 299 5.63 12.42 -8.02
N GLN A 300 5.13 11.19 -8.23
CA GLN A 300 3.78 10.97 -8.73
C GLN A 300 2.72 11.54 -7.77
N PHE A 301 2.92 11.40 -6.46
CA PHE A 301 2.03 12.02 -5.48
C PHE A 301 2.07 13.56 -5.54
N SER A 302 3.24 14.17 -5.67
CA SER A 302 3.36 15.63 -5.86
C SER A 302 2.61 16.09 -7.13
N GLU A 303 2.79 15.38 -8.24
CA GLU A 303 2.13 15.68 -9.52
C GLU A 303 0.60 15.63 -9.39
N ILE A 304 0.06 14.58 -8.76
CA ILE A 304 -1.38 14.39 -8.58
C ILE A 304 -1.99 15.54 -7.78
N GLN A 305 -1.32 15.95 -6.71
CA GLN A 305 -1.83 16.97 -5.80
C GLN A 305 -1.57 18.39 -6.30
N GLN A 306 -1.06 18.55 -7.51
CA GLN A 306 -0.65 19.84 -8.09
C GLN A 306 0.30 20.61 -7.16
N GLY A 307 1.08 19.88 -6.35
CA GLY A 307 2.07 20.47 -5.46
C GLY A 307 3.25 21.00 -6.27
N SER A 308 3.70 22.21 -5.95
CA SER A 308 4.94 22.77 -6.51
C SER A 308 6.20 22.22 -5.83
N GLU A 309 6.04 21.43 -4.77
CA GLU A 309 7.13 20.92 -3.93
C GLU A 309 7.89 19.82 -4.65
N VAL A 310 9.16 20.11 -4.95
CA VAL A 310 10.11 19.12 -5.44
C VAL A 310 10.56 18.27 -4.25
N VAL A 311 10.62 16.94 -4.42
CA VAL A 311 11.05 16.01 -3.35
C VAL A 311 12.40 16.40 -2.76
N GLU A 312 13.31 16.94 -3.58
CA GLU A 312 14.60 17.47 -3.15
C GLU A 312 14.48 18.63 -2.15
N ASP A 313 13.53 19.55 -2.36
CA ASP A 313 13.28 20.68 -1.46
C ASP A 313 12.73 20.21 -0.11
N VAL A 314 11.82 19.23 -0.13
CA VAL A 314 11.32 18.57 1.09
C VAL A 314 12.49 17.94 1.85
N ILE A 315 13.38 17.23 1.14
CA ILE A 315 14.56 16.63 1.77
C ILE A 315 15.48 17.70 2.37
N ASN A 316 15.75 18.79 1.65
CA ASN A 316 16.58 19.90 2.16
C ASN A 316 15.98 20.50 3.43
N TYR A 317 14.67 20.75 3.42
CA TYR A 317 13.94 21.24 4.58
C TYR A 317 14.04 20.28 5.78
N LEU A 318 13.92 18.96 5.55
CA LEU A 318 14.02 17.97 6.62
C LEU A 318 15.44 17.89 7.21
N ILE A 319 16.48 18.01 6.38
CA ILE A 319 17.86 18.08 6.85
C ILE A 319 18.05 19.34 7.72
N GLU A 320 17.65 20.51 7.21
CA GLU A 320 17.76 21.77 7.96
C GLU A 320 16.98 21.73 9.27
N LYS A 321 15.76 21.18 9.26
CA LYS A 321 14.93 21.04 10.47
C LYS A 321 15.57 20.06 11.47
N LEU A 322 16.19 18.98 11.00
CA LEU A 322 16.89 18.02 11.85
C LEU A 322 18.08 18.67 12.56
N GLU A 323 18.92 19.39 11.81
CA GLU A 323 20.08 20.11 12.33
C GLU A 323 19.68 21.19 13.34
N ASN A 324 18.60 21.93 13.06
CA ASN A 324 18.16 23.04 13.90
C ASN A 324 17.28 22.65 15.10
N THR A 325 16.71 21.44 15.12
CA THR A 325 15.91 20.96 16.26
C THR A 325 16.80 20.88 17.50
N PRO A 326 16.55 21.65 18.58
CA PRO A 326 17.44 21.66 19.73
C PRO A 326 17.45 20.31 20.48
N ARG A 327 18.63 19.91 20.96
CA ARG A 327 18.77 18.71 21.78
C ARG A 327 18.11 18.90 23.15
N GLY A 328 17.55 17.83 23.71
CA GLY A 328 16.98 17.84 25.06
C GLY A 328 15.54 17.36 25.13
N ARG A 329 15.10 17.08 26.36
CA ARG A 329 13.77 16.50 26.64
C ARG A 329 12.62 17.41 26.23
N ASP A 330 12.81 18.72 26.33
CA ASP A 330 11.76 19.71 26.05
C ASP A 330 11.36 19.70 24.56
N ASN A 331 12.27 19.33 23.66
CA ASN A 331 12.04 19.25 22.21
C ASN A 331 11.94 17.79 21.72
N ALA A 332 11.76 16.81 22.62
CA ALA A 332 11.70 15.40 22.23
C ALA A 332 10.52 15.10 21.28
N THR A 333 9.35 15.69 21.54
CA THR A 333 8.16 15.49 20.70
C THR A 333 8.34 16.05 19.28
N GLU A 334 9.03 17.18 19.13
CA GLU A 334 9.34 17.74 17.82
C GLU A 334 10.29 16.81 17.05
N TYR A 335 11.38 16.37 17.70
CA TYR A 335 12.30 15.40 17.11
C TYR A 335 11.61 14.08 16.73
N HIS A 336 10.68 13.59 17.55
CA HIS A 336 9.87 12.40 17.24
C HIS A 336 9.03 12.59 15.98
N ARG A 337 8.28 13.69 15.88
CA ARG A 337 7.47 14.00 14.70
C ARG A 337 8.31 14.19 13.45
N LEU A 338 9.49 14.79 13.58
CA LEU A 338 10.45 14.91 12.49
C LEU A 338 10.97 13.54 12.05
N SER A 339 11.34 12.69 13.01
CA SER A 339 11.82 11.33 12.76
C SER A 339 10.77 10.49 12.03
N ILE A 340 9.48 10.57 12.42
CA ILE A 340 8.38 9.90 11.71
C ILE A 340 8.33 10.34 10.24
N GLY A 341 8.39 11.65 9.97
CA GLY A 341 8.37 12.19 8.62
C GLY A 341 9.57 11.73 7.78
N ILE A 342 10.78 11.80 8.34
CA ILE A 342 12.02 11.33 7.70
C ILE A 342 11.94 9.84 7.38
N MET A 343 11.55 9.00 8.35
CA MET A 343 11.45 7.55 8.17
C MET A 343 10.37 7.20 7.14
N SER A 344 9.23 7.89 7.15
CA SER A 344 8.15 7.69 6.17
C SER A 344 8.60 8.09 4.75
N LEU A 345 9.38 9.16 4.60
CA LEU A 345 9.94 9.56 3.31
C LEU A 345 11.00 8.57 2.81
N LEU A 346 11.94 8.18 3.67
CA LEU A 346 13.06 7.30 3.33
C LEU A 346 12.60 5.89 2.98
N PHE A 347 11.72 5.32 3.82
CA PHE A 347 11.39 3.90 3.79
C PHE A 347 10.03 3.59 3.19
N TYR A 348 9.26 4.58 2.71
CA TYR A 348 8.14 4.27 1.82
C TYR A 348 8.67 3.69 0.49
N PRO A 349 8.11 2.57 -0.02
CA PRO A 349 6.91 1.87 0.45
C PRO A 349 7.19 0.59 1.28
N VAL A 350 8.42 0.36 1.73
CA VAL A 350 8.84 -0.87 2.42
C VAL A 350 8.48 -0.88 3.91
N LEU A 351 8.37 0.28 4.54
CA LEU A 351 7.76 0.46 5.86
C LEU A 351 6.51 1.34 5.72
N THR A 352 5.42 0.94 6.37
CA THR A 352 4.12 1.63 6.29
C THR A 352 3.42 1.67 7.65
N SER A 353 2.28 2.35 7.72
CA SER A 353 1.38 2.36 8.88
C SER A 353 2.08 2.71 10.21
N PRO A 354 2.85 3.82 10.28
CA PRO A 354 3.47 4.25 11.52
C PRO A 354 2.42 4.43 12.61
N GLN A 355 2.73 3.95 13.80
CA GLN A 355 1.87 4.00 14.97
C GLN A 355 2.69 4.41 16.19
N VAL A 356 2.07 5.20 17.08
CA VAL A 356 2.61 5.44 18.42
C VAL A 356 2.10 4.34 19.33
N GLU A 357 2.99 3.68 20.06
CA GLU A 357 2.56 2.87 21.21
C GLU A 357 2.55 3.76 22.47
N GLN A 358 1.35 4.12 22.96
CA GLN A 358 1.24 4.78 24.26
C GLN A 358 1.54 3.78 25.38
N ALA A 359 2.57 4.05 26.18
CA ALA A 359 2.69 3.39 27.47
C ALA A 359 1.62 3.94 28.44
N ILE A 360 0.84 3.05 29.05
CA ILE A 360 -0.01 3.34 30.20
C ILE A 360 0.90 3.62 31.40
N HIS A 361 1.57 4.77 31.46
CA HIS A 361 2.28 5.21 32.66
C HIS A 361 2.28 6.73 32.80
N GLU A 362 1.50 7.17 33.80
CA GLU A 362 1.49 8.45 34.52
C GLU A 362 2.60 9.45 34.14
N GLY A 363 2.33 10.25 33.10
CA GLY A 363 2.96 11.56 32.93
C GLY A 363 4.27 11.63 32.13
N ARG A 364 4.79 10.53 31.56
CA ARG A 364 5.89 10.58 30.58
C ARG A 364 5.41 10.18 29.19
N LYS A 365 5.24 11.16 28.29
CA LYS A 365 5.00 10.93 26.86
C LYS A 365 6.26 10.31 26.22
N ARG A 366 6.39 8.99 26.32
CA ARG A 366 7.34 8.21 25.52
C ARG A 366 6.59 7.83 24.23
N ILE A 367 7.07 8.33 23.11
CA ILE A 367 6.52 8.04 21.78
C ILE A 367 7.49 7.04 21.17
N ASP A 368 7.14 5.77 21.29
CA ASP A 368 7.88 4.69 20.66
C ASP A 368 7.11 4.37 19.38
N ILE A 369 7.81 4.42 18.24
CA ILE A 369 7.18 4.35 16.92
C ILE A 369 7.29 2.92 16.44
N THR A 370 6.18 2.38 15.91
CA THR A 370 6.16 1.07 15.28
C THR A 370 5.72 1.22 13.84
N PHE A 371 6.47 0.62 12.92
CA PHE A 371 6.09 0.51 11.52
C PHE A 371 5.72 -0.94 11.19
N ASP A 372 4.76 -1.11 10.31
CA ASP A 372 4.48 -2.39 9.67
C ASP A 372 5.57 -2.65 8.62
N ASN A 373 6.17 -3.85 8.66
CA ASN A 373 7.13 -4.27 7.64
C ASN A 373 6.39 -4.78 6.40
N SER A 374 6.19 -3.90 5.44
CA SER A 374 5.59 -4.21 4.13
C SER A 374 6.64 -4.60 3.07
N ALA A 375 7.88 -4.89 3.48
CA ALA A 375 8.99 -5.09 2.56
C ALA A 375 8.98 -6.46 1.87
N ASN A 376 9.18 -6.42 0.56
CA ASN A 376 9.29 -7.61 -0.29
C ASN A 376 10.64 -7.73 -0.99
N TYR A 377 11.50 -6.74 -0.78
CA TYR A 377 12.88 -6.68 -1.26
C TYR A 377 13.70 -5.85 -0.26
N GLY A 378 15.00 -5.82 -0.47
CA GLY A 378 15.91 -4.97 0.28
C GLY A 378 16.19 -5.42 1.71
N PHE A 379 16.71 -4.49 2.51
CA PHE A 379 17.14 -4.74 3.89
C PHE A 379 16.04 -5.36 4.77
N PHE A 380 14.86 -4.74 4.85
CA PHE A 380 13.78 -5.19 5.75
C PHE A 380 13.15 -6.52 5.34
N HIS A 381 13.18 -6.84 4.04
CA HIS A 381 12.80 -8.17 3.56
C HIS A 381 13.87 -9.21 3.95
N SER A 382 15.14 -8.86 3.77
CA SER A 382 16.29 -9.74 4.08
C SER A 382 16.35 -10.14 5.56
N LEU A 383 15.83 -9.30 6.47
CA LEU A 383 15.73 -9.62 7.90
C LEU A 383 14.99 -10.94 8.15
N HIS A 384 13.82 -11.15 7.54
CA HIS A 384 13.07 -12.39 7.72
C HIS A 384 13.48 -13.48 6.70
N SER A 385 13.78 -13.11 5.46
CA SER A 385 14.01 -14.10 4.39
C SER A 385 15.41 -14.73 4.44
N ILE A 386 16.45 -13.96 4.78
CA ILE A 386 17.85 -14.41 4.87
C ILE A 386 18.25 -14.62 6.33
N HIS A 387 18.07 -13.60 7.15
CA HIS A 387 18.55 -13.58 8.53
C HIS A 387 17.65 -14.34 9.52
N LYS A 388 16.46 -14.77 9.08
CA LYS A 388 15.45 -15.49 9.89
C LYS A 388 15.07 -14.76 11.18
N THR A 389 15.15 -13.43 11.17
CA THR A 389 14.74 -12.58 12.28
C THR A 389 13.27 -12.21 12.09
N PRO A 390 12.35 -12.61 13.01
CA PRO A 390 10.98 -12.14 13.00
C PRO A 390 10.95 -10.62 12.95
N SER A 391 10.24 -10.03 12.01
CA SER A 391 10.29 -8.59 11.75
C SER A 391 9.00 -8.09 11.12
N SER A 392 7.85 -8.62 11.55
CA SER A 392 6.53 -8.17 11.09
C SER A 392 6.28 -6.71 11.44
N TYR A 393 6.78 -6.27 12.59
CA TYR A 393 6.88 -4.87 12.99
C TYR A 393 8.34 -4.46 13.15
N ILE A 394 8.63 -3.21 12.78
CA ILE A 394 9.92 -2.55 13.01
C ILE A 394 9.71 -1.51 14.11
N PHE A 395 10.37 -1.73 15.25
CA PHE A 395 10.31 -0.83 16.39
C PHE A 395 11.39 0.25 16.27
N ILE A 396 11.01 1.50 16.48
CA ILE A 396 11.91 2.64 16.44
C ILE A 396 11.82 3.39 17.76
N GLU A 397 12.95 3.45 18.45
CA GLU A 397 13.13 4.21 19.68
C GLU A 397 13.90 5.49 19.35
N CYS A 398 13.25 6.66 19.37
CA CYS A 398 13.98 7.92 19.12
C CYS A 398 14.35 8.63 20.42
N LYS A 399 15.62 9.03 20.54
CA LYS A 399 16.19 9.73 21.70
C LYS A 399 16.79 11.08 21.30
N ASN A 400 16.09 12.16 21.64
CA ASN A 400 16.62 13.53 21.52
C ASN A 400 17.49 13.92 22.73
N TYR A 401 18.54 13.16 23.02
CA TYR A 401 19.43 13.42 24.14
C TYR A 401 20.72 14.12 23.70
N SER A 402 21.30 14.88 24.63
CA SER A 402 22.62 15.49 24.46
C SER A 402 23.76 14.56 24.87
N SER A 403 23.45 13.36 25.37
CA SER A 403 24.40 12.37 25.87
C SER A 403 24.10 11.00 25.28
N ASP A 404 25.12 10.14 25.19
CA ASP A 404 25.00 8.77 24.71
C ASP A 404 23.81 8.00 25.32
N PRO A 405 22.98 7.35 24.47
CA PRO A 405 22.06 6.33 24.93
C PRO A 405 22.81 5.23 25.70
N ARG A 406 22.17 4.68 26.75
CA ARG A 406 22.77 3.67 27.63
C ARG A 406 21.98 2.37 27.54
N ASN A 407 22.38 1.40 28.36
CA ASN A 407 21.69 0.10 28.44
C ASN A 407 20.18 0.20 28.70
N PRO A 408 19.66 1.13 29.54
CA PRO A 408 18.21 1.23 29.75
C PRO A 408 17.39 1.49 28.48
N GLU A 409 17.95 2.19 27.50
CA GLU A 409 17.29 2.42 26.20
C GLU A 409 17.28 1.16 25.34
N LEU A 410 18.38 0.40 25.32
CA LEU A 410 18.45 -0.89 24.64
C LEU A 410 17.50 -1.90 25.28
N ASP A 411 17.46 -1.96 26.61
CA ASP A 411 16.59 -2.87 27.36
C ASP A 411 15.11 -2.53 27.16
N GLN A 412 14.77 -1.24 27.03
CA GLN A 412 13.41 -0.80 26.67
C GLN A 412 12.99 -1.33 25.29
N LEU A 413 13.87 -1.20 24.30
CA LEU A 413 13.58 -1.67 22.95
C LEU A 413 13.53 -3.21 22.88
N ALA A 414 14.50 -3.88 23.51
CA ALA A 414 14.55 -5.35 23.58
C ALA A 414 13.34 -5.94 24.31
N GLY A 415 12.81 -5.25 25.34
CA GLY A 415 11.62 -5.67 26.07
C GLY A 415 10.33 -5.71 25.23
N ARG A 416 10.30 -5.03 24.07
CA ARG A 416 9.17 -5.03 23.12
C ARG A 416 9.20 -6.23 22.17
N PHE A 417 10.36 -6.85 22.04
CA PHE A 417 10.56 -7.89 21.05
C PHE A 417 9.84 -9.17 21.43
N SER A 418 9.20 -9.77 20.45
CA SER A 418 8.60 -11.09 20.58
C SER A 418 8.64 -11.82 19.26
N TRP A 419 8.43 -13.12 19.30
CA TRP A 419 8.34 -13.93 18.09
C TRP A 419 7.14 -13.55 17.21
N ASN A 420 6.05 -13.08 17.82
CA ASN A 420 4.79 -12.77 17.14
C ASN A 420 4.73 -11.35 16.58
N THR A 421 5.48 -10.42 17.18
CA THR A 421 5.49 -9.01 16.79
C THR A 421 6.74 -8.64 16.00
N GLY A 422 7.91 -9.11 16.42
CA GLY A 422 9.18 -8.81 15.79
C GLY A 422 10.32 -8.82 16.81
N LYS A 423 11.54 -9.14 16.34
CA LYS A 423 12.79 -9.17 17.10
C LYS A 423 13.84 -8.22 16.50
N PHE A 424 13.40 -7.16 15.81
CA PHE A 424 14.28 -6.17 15.22
C PHE A 424 13.82 -4.75 15.57
N GLY A 425 14.76 -3.87 15.89
CA GLY A 425 14.49 -2.47 16.11
C GLY A 425 15.65 -1.55 15.76
N ILE A 426 15.32 -0.27 15.63
CA ILE A 426 16.25 0.81 15.34
C ILE A 426 16.25 1.74 16.55
N LEU A 427 17.42 1.98 17.12
CA LEU A 427 17.59 3.04 18.09
C LEU A 427 18.09 4.28 17.34
N LEU A 428 17.24 5.29 17.25
CA LEU A 428 17.54 6.55 16.59
C LEU A 428 17.92 7.61 17.63
N CYS A 429 19.05 8.27 17.46
CA CYS A 429 19.49 9.30 18.39
C CYS A 429 20.28 10.41 17.69
N ARG A 430 20.55 11.50 18.41
CA ARG A 430 21.26 12.65 17.81
C ARG A 430 22.69 12.30 17.42
N GLU A 431 23.41 11.67 18.34
CA GLU A 431 24.85 11.39 18.24
C GLU A 431 25.21 10.28 19.24
N ILE A 432 26.32 9.59 18.98
CA ILE A 432 26.92 8.61 19.89
C ILE A 432 28.44 8.88 19.92
N ASP A 433 28.96 9.29 21.08
CA ASP A 433 30.38 9.61 21.30
C ASP A 433 31.27 8.39 21.06
N ASN A 434 30.88 7.23 21.59
CA ASN A 434 31.61 5.97 21.42
C ASN A 434 30.75 4.90 20.73
N ILE A 435 30.67 5.00 19.40
CA ILE A 435 29.87 4.10 18.57
C ILE A 435 30.31 2.64 18.70
N ASP A 436 31.60 2.35 18.86
CA ASP A 436 32.11 0.98 18.97
C ASP A 436 31.67 0.31 20.28
N LEU A 437 31.70 1.06 21.39
CA LEU A 437 31.17 0.60 22.67
C LEU A 437 29.66 0.37 22.57
N PHE A 438 28.92 1.26 21.90
CA PHE A 438 27.48 1.11 21.74
C PHE A 438 27.12 -0.10 20.87
N LEU A 439 27.84 -0.31 19.77
CA LEU A 439 27.69 -1.50 18.91
C LEU A 439 28.00 -2.80 19.67
N THR A 440 28.97 -2.77 20.59
CA THR A 440 29.25 -3.92 21.48
C THR A 440 28.03 -4.24 22.34
N ARG A 441 27.36 -3.24 22.94
CA ARG A 441 26.13 -3.45 23.72
C ARG A 441 24.97 -3.98 22.87
N CYS A 442 24.82 -3.49 21.64
CA CYS A 442 23.82 -4.03 20.71
C CYS A 442 24.11 -5.49 20.36
N ARG A 443 25.39 -5.85 20.21
CA ARG A 443 25.81 -7.23 19.95
C ARG A 443 25.53 -8.14 21.14
N ASP A 444 25.83 -7.70 22.35
CA ASP A 444 25.51 -8.46 23.57
C ASP A 444 24.01 -8.76 23.62
N THR A 445 23.17 -7.76 23.35
CA THR A 445 21.70 -7.93 23.26
C THR A 445 21.30 -8.98 22.22
N SER A 446 21.93 -8.96 21.04
CA SER A 446 21.67 -9.94 19.98
C SER A 446 22.16 -11.35 20.35
N ASN A 447 23.31 -11.47 21.00
CA ASN A 447 23.89 -12.74 21.42
C ASN A 447 23.09 -13.40 22.54
N ASP A 448 22.46 -12.60 23.40
CA ASP A 448 21.53 -13.05 24.44
C ASP A 448 20.15 -13.50 23.89
N ASP A 449 19.96 -13.56 22.56
CA ASP A 449 18.68 -13.80 21.86
C ASP A 449 17.54 -12.83 22.27
N ARG A 450 17.91 -11.65 22.80
CA ARG A 450 16.99 -10.56 23.14
C ARG A 450 16.65 -9.68 21.93
N GLY A 451 16.90 -10.18 20.72
CA GLY A 451 16.66 -9.54 19.43
C GLY A 451 17.76 -8.58 18.98
N ILE A 452 17.56 -7.99 17.79
CA ILE A 452 18.59 -7.21 17.09
C ILE A 452 18.22 -5.74 17.14
N ILE A 453 19.15 -4.92 17.62
CA ILE A 453 19.02 -3.46 17.62
C ILE A 453 20.17 -2.87 16.82
N ILE A 454 19.86 -2.00 15.86
CA ILE A 454 20.87 -1.20 15.17
C ILE A 454 20.78 0.27 15.61
N PRO A 455 21.91 0.94 15.91
CA PRO A 455 21.92 2.37 16.15
C PRO A 455 21.97 3.14 14.82
N LEU A 456 21.16 4.20 14.72
CA LEU A 456 21.30 5.24 13.70
C LEU A 456 21.41 6.61 14.38
N VAL A 457 22.29 7.46 13.84
CA VAL A 457 22.46 8.85 14.28
C VAL A 457 21.96 9.85 13.24
N ASP A 458 21.88 11.13 13.59
CA ASP A 458 21.45 12.19 12.65
C ASP A 458 22.30 12.19 11.36
N GLU A 459 23.62 11.98 11.46
CA GLU A 459 24.51 11.90 10.29
C GLU A 459 24.15 10.74 9.35
N ASP A 460 23.68 9.61 9.89
CA ASP A 460 23.21 8.49 9.08
C ASP A 460 21.92 8.88 8.33
N LEU A 461 20.98 9.56 8.99
CA LEU A 461 19.75 10.04 8.36
C LEU A 461 20.02 11.08 7.28
N ILE A 462 20.90 12.05 7.54
CA ILE A 462 21.30 13.07 6.58
C ILE A 462 21.95 12.43 5.35
N SER A 463 22.82 11.43 5.57
CA SER A 463 23.42 10.67 4.47
C SER A 463 22.37 9.93 3.64
N MET A 464 21.45 9.20 4.28
CA MET A 464 20.35 8.52 3.60
C MET A 464 19.46 9.48 2.81
N LEU A 465 19.14 10.65 3.39
CA LEU A 465 18.36 11.70 2.75
C LEU A 465 19.06 12.26 1.51
N ASN A 466 20.37 12.49 1.58
CA ASN A 466 21.14 12.93 0.41
C ASN A 466 21.23 11.85 -0.68
N TYR A 467 21.37 10.57 -0.32
CA TYR A 467 21.29 9.47 -1.29
C TYR A 467 19.89 9.36 -1.93
N LYS A 468 18.83 9.64 -1.16
CA LYS A 468 17.46 9.63 -1.65
C LYS A 468 17.23 10.67 -2.75
N LYS A 469 17.84 11.86 -2.67
CA LYS A 469 17.74 12.92 -3.72
C LYS A 469 18.16 12.41 -5.10
N VAL A 470 19.20 11.57 -5.14
CA VAL A 470 19.75 11.00 -6.38
C VAL A 470 19.25 9.58 -6.67
N ASN A 471 18.22 9.11 -5.94
CA ASN A 471 17.66 7.76 -6.05
C ASN A 471 18.70 6.62 -5.84
N ASP A 472 19.72 6.86 -5.02
CA ASP A 472 20.73 5.84 -4.66
C ASP A 472 20.24 4.98 -3.48
N TYR A 473 19.30 4.09 -3.78
CA TYR A 473 18.72 3.15 -2.81
C TYR A 473 19.75 2.16 -2.25
N ASP A 474 20.74 1.77 -3.05
CA ASP A 474 21.77 0.82 -2.65
C ASP A 474 22.65 1.39 -1.52
N SER A 475 23.01 2.68 -1.60
CA SER A 475 23.75 3.35 -0.53
C SER A 475 22.94 3.49 0.77
N ILE A 476 21.63 3.72 0.68
CA ILE A 476 20.73 3.72 1.85
C ILE A 476 20.71 2.33 2.51
N GLU A 477 20.51 1.28 1.72
CA GLU A 477 20.50 -0.10 2.23
C GLU A 477 21.85 -0.52 2.81
N LYS A 478 22.95 -0.04 2.23
CA LYS A 478 24.30 -0.33 2.70
C LYS A 478 24.53 0.20 4.11
N ILE A 479 24.04 1.39 4.46
CA ILE A 479 24.15 1.92 5.84
C ILE A 479 23.49 0.96 6.84
N LEU A 480 22.27 0.50 6.56
CA LEU A 480 21.54 -0.44 7.41
C LEU A 480 22.25 -1.81 7.50
N THR A 481 22.71 -2.30 6.36
CA THR A 481 23.38 -3.61 6.26
C THR A 481 24.73 -3.60 6.96
N ASP A 482 25.51 -2.53 6.84
CA ASP A 482 26.80 -2.38 7.52
C ASP A 482 26.60 -2.28 9.04
N ARG A 483 25.58 -1.56 9.52
CA ARG A 483 25.21 -1.54 10.95
C ARG A 483 24.82 -2.92 11.45
N LEU A 484 23.95 -3.63 10.72
CA LEU A 484 23.54 -5.00 11.05
C LEU A 484 24.74 -5.95 11.10
N ARG A 485 25.66 -5.83 10.14
CA ARG A 485 26.88 -6.64 10.08
C ARG A 485 27.79 -6.43 11.29
N LYS A 486 27.99 -5.17 11.71
CA LYS A 486 28.79 -4.84 12.90
C LYS A 486 28.17 -5.40 14.18
N VAL A 487 26.84 -5.41 14.28
CA VAL A 487 26.12 -6.01 15.42
C VAL A 487 26.23 -7.54 15.41
N LYS A 488 26.11 -8.19 14.24
CA LYS A 488 26.11 -9.66 14.14
C LYS A 488 27.49 -10.32 14.15
N LEU A 489 28.51 -9.70 13.55
CA LEU A 489 29.81 -10.33 13.27
C LEU A 489 30.99 -9.71 13.99
N GLY A 490 30.83 -8.50 14.51
CA GLY A 490 31.98 -7.75 15.03
C GLY A 490 32.48 -8.22 16.38
#